data_AF-A0A934XWN8-F1
#
_entry.id   AF-A0A934XWN8-F1
#
_cell.length_a   1.000
_cell.length_b   1.000
_cell.length_c   1.000
_cell.angle_alpha   90.00
_cell.angle_beta   90.00
_cell.angle_gamma   90.00
#
_symmetry.space_group_name_H-M   'P 1'
#
loop_
_entity.id
_entity.type
_entity.pdbx_description
1 polymer ?
#
loop_
_entity_poly.entity_id
_entity_poly.type
_entity_poly.pdbx_seq_one_letter_code
_entity_poly.pdbx_strand_id
1 'polypeptide(L)'
;MALIPCSECRREISSRAPACPHCGCPVHVATRPCAECGQQIDASAVACPNCGCSTSATEARTPGRSAPANPAPAAATVIPA
;
A
#
# COMPACT_ATOMS: atom_id res chain seq x y z
N MET A 1 -20.46 0.44 -28.18
CA MET A 1 -19.35 0.27 -27.22
C MET A 1 -18.94 1.66 -26.77
N ALA A 2 -18.90 1.94 -25.47
CA ALA A 2 -18.41 3.23 -24.96
C ALA A 2 -16.94 3.06 -24.58
N LEU A 3 -16.06 3.81 -25.26
CA LEU A 3 -14.68 3.98 -24.82
C LEU A 3 -14.66 5.13 -23.82
N ILE A 4 -14.06 4.92 -22.66
CA ILE A 4 -13.89 5.94 -21.63
C ILE A 4 -12.44 6.45 -21.67
N PRO A 5 -12.19 7.73 -21.36
CA PRO A 5 -10.83 8.22 -21.20
C PRO A 5 -10.25 7.69 -19.89
N CYS A 6 -9.05 7.11 -19.98
CA CYS A 6 -8.20 6.76 -18.85
C CYS A 6 -7.90 8.01 -18.01
N SER A 7 -8.17 7.99 -16.70
CA SER A 7 -7.94 9.14 -15.81
C SER A 7 -6.47 9.53 -15.68
N GLU A 8 -5.57 8.55 -15.79
CA GLU A 8 -4.13 8.75 -15.62
C GLU A 8 -3.43 9.14 -16.94
N CYS A 9 -3.75 8.40 -18.00
CA CYS A 9 -3.03 8.46 -19.26
C CYS A 9 -3.79 9.16 -20.38
N ARG A 10 -5.07 9.49 -20.15
CA ARG A 10 -5.99 10.16 -21.09
C ARG A 10 -6.14 9.51 -22.46
N ARG A 11 -5.79 8.23 -22.57
CA ARG A 11 -6.06 7.40 -23.75
C ARG A 11 -7.44 6.76 -23.66
N GLU A 12 -8.02 6.49 -24.81
CA GLU A 12 -9.31 5.83 -24.92
C GLU A 12 -9.17 4.34 -24.59
N ILE A 13 -9.99 3.88 -23.64
CA ILE A 13 -9.97 2.51 -23.16
C ILE A 13 -11.40 1.95 -23.13
N SER A 14 -11.53 0.63 -23.18
CA SER A 14 -12.83 0.00 -23.04
C SER A 14 -13.35 0.18 -21.61
N SER A 15 -14.61 0.59 -21.46
CA SER A 15 -15.27 0.68 -20.14
C SER A 15 -15.38 -0.66 -19.40
N ARG A 16 -15.14 -1.78 -20.09
CA ARG A 16 -15.10 -3.13 -19.52
C ARG A 16 -13.67 -3.61 -19.21
N ALA A 17 -12.64 -2.85 -19.58
CA ALA A 17 -11.28 -3.25 -19.32
C ALA A 17 -11.01 -3.18 -17.80
N PRO A 18 -10.45 -4.23 -17.17
CA PRO A 18 -10.12 -4.19 -15.75
C PRO A 18 -8.97 -3.21 -15.46
N ALA A 19 -8.04 -3.09 -16.41
CA ALA A 19 -6.91 -2.17 -16.36
C ALA A 19 -6.66 -1.55 -17.75
N CYS A 20 -6.04 -0.38 -17.76
CA CYS A 20 -5.69 0.33 -18.97
C CYS A 20 -4.53 -0.39 -19.69
N PRO A 21 -4.67 -0.79 -20.96
CA PRO A 21 -3.60 -1.45 -21.70
C PRO A 21 -2.41 -0.53 -22.03
N HIS A 22 -2.55 0.78 -21.85
CA HIS A 22 -1.52 1.76 -22.18
C HIS A 22 -0.63 2.15 -21.01
N CYS A 23 -1.17 2.20 -19.79
CA CYS A 23 -0.42 2.61 -18.60
C CYS A 23 -0.47 1.57 -17.46
N GLY A 24 -1.34 0.56 -17.55
CA GLY A 24 -1.52 -0.45 -16.51
C GLY A 24 -2.42 -0.01 -15.36
N CYS A 25 -2.91 1.23 -15.33
CA CYS A 25 -3.74 1.72 -14.24
C CYS A 25 -5.09 0.99 -14.20
N PRO A 26 -5.56 0.59 -13.01
CA PRO A 26 -6.81 -0.10 -12.87
C PRO A 26 -8.00 0.82 -13.18
N VAL A 27 -8.82 0.43 -14.15
CA VAL A 27 -9.97 1.21 -14.60
C VAL A 27 -11.20 0.86 -13.76
N HIS A 28 -11.26 -0.38 -13.30
CA HIS A 28 -12.39 -0.97 -12.59
C HIS A 28 -11.93 -1.77 -11.36
N VAL A 29 -10.94 -1.27 -10.63
CA VAL A 29 -10.53 -1.93 -9.37
C VAL A 29 -11.27 -1.31 -8.22
N ALA A 30 -11.93 -2.17 -7.44
CA ALA A 30 -12.38 -1.85 -6.09
C ALA A 30 -11.14 -1.61 -5.22
N THR A 31 -10.44 -0.50 -5.44
CA THR A 31 -9.44 0.01 -4.51
C THR A 31 -10.18 0.86 -3.51
N ARG A 32 -9.90 0.65 -2.23
CA ARG A 32 -10.43 1.49 -1.15
C ARG A 32 -9.34 2.48 -0.72
N PRO A 33 -9.67 3.72 -0.36
CA PRO A 33 -8.72 4.59 0.29
C PRO A 33 -8.42 4.04 1.68
N CYS A 34 -7.16 4.09 2.10
CA CYS A 34 -6.77 3.77 3.46
C CYS A 34 -7.41 4.78 4.42
N ALA A 35 -8.07 4.31 5.47
CA ALA A 35 -8.73 5.17 6.45
C ALA A 35 -7.75 6.01 7.31
N GLU A 36 -6.48 5.60 7.37
CA GLU A 36 -5.44 6.28 8.16
C GLU A 36 -4.62 7.27 7.34
N CYS A 37 -4.20 6.89 6.12
CA CYS A 37 -3.31 7.72 5.30
C CYS A 37 -3.93 8.24 4.00
N GLY A 38 -5.13 7.78 3.63
CA GLY A 38 -5.79 8.17 2.37
C GLY A 38 -5.20 7.52 1.11
N GLN A 39 -4.18 6.66 1.23
CA GLN A 39 -3.58 5.99 0.08
C GLN A 39 -4.54 4.98 -0.57
N GLN A 40 -4.58 4.94 -1.90
CA GLN A 40 -5.32 3.95 -2.66
C GLN A 40 -4.69 2.56 -2.44
N ILE A 41 -5.45 1.65 -1.84
CA ILE A 41 -5.03 0.27 -1.57
C ILE A 41 -6.04 -0.69 -2.17
N ASP A 42 -5.58 -1.87 -2.59
CA ASP A 42 -6.45 -2.90 -3.11
C ASP A 42 -7.51 -3.30 -2.07
N ALA A 43 -8.75 -3.58 -2.49
CA ALA A 43 -9.76 -4.11 -1.55
C ALA A 43 -9.25 -5.37 -0.83
N SER A 44 -8.44 -6.18 -1.52
CA SER A 44 -7.84 -7.40 -0.98
C SER A 44 -6.49 -7.19 -0.29
N ALA A 45 -5.96 -5.96 -0.24
CA ALA A 45 -4.76 -5.67 0.53
C ALA A 45 -5.05 -5.90 2.02
N VAL A 46 -4.15 -6.63 2.68
CA VAL A 46 -4.20 -6.92 4.13
C VAL A 46 -3.50 -5.83 4.93
N ALA A 47 -2.49 -5.19 4.35
CA ALA A 47 -1.76 -4.08 4.95
C ALA A 47 -1.52 -2.97 3.92
N CYS A 48 -1.62 -1.73 4.37
CA CYS A 48 -1.28 -0.58 3.53
C CYS A 48 0.25 -0.48 3.37
N PRO A 49 0.79 -0.45 2.14
CA PRO A 49 2.23 -0.33 1.92
C PRO A 49 2.79 1.06 2.27
N ASN A 50 1.93 2.06 2.46
CA ASN A 50 2.35 3.42 2.78
C ASN A 50 2.44 3.65 4.31
N CYS A 51 1.40 3.28 5.08
CA CYS A 51 1.38 3.47 6.53
C CYS A 51 1.65 2.20 7.36
N GLY A 52 1.55 1.01 6.77
CA GLY A 52 1.68 -0.26 7.49
C GLY A 52 0.42 -0.70 8.24
N CYS A 53 -0.68 0.05 8.21
CA CYS A 53 -1.91 -0.33 8.93
C CYS A 53 -2.66 -1.46 8.22
N SER A 54 -3.12 -2.43 9.02
CA SER A 54 -3.86 -3.60 8.54
C SER A 54 -5.30 -3.24 8.18
N THR A 55 -5.71 -3.56 6.96
CA THR A 55 -7.01 -3.14 6.38
C THR A 55 -8.07 -4.23 6.44
N SER A 56 -7.74 -5.40 6.99
CA SER A 56 -8.67 -6.47 7.32
C SER A 56 -9.24 -6.29 8.73
N ALA A 57 -10.49 -5.82 8.83
CA ALA A 57 -11.25 -5.71 10.08
C ALA A 57 -11.74 -7.07 10.61
N THR A 58 -10.93 -8.13 10.53
CA THR A 58 -11.21 -9.42 11.16
C THR A 58 -9.88 -9.98 11.66
N GLU A 59 -9.79 -10.11 12.99
CA GLU A 59 -8.67 -10.64 13.79
C GLU A 59 -7.46 -9.69 13.88
N ALA A 60 -7.29 -8.84 14.90
CA ALA A 60 -7.26 -9.17 16.32
C ALA A 60 -6.51 -10.47 16.63
N ARG A 61 -5.23 -10.60 16.20
CA ARG A 61 -4.15 -11.17 17.04
C ARG A 61 -2.75 -11.15 16.41
N THR A 62 -1.88 -10.42 17.11
CA THR A 62 -0.41 -10.53 17.18
C THR A 62 0.41 -9.93 16.02
N PRO A 63 0.98 -8.72 16.21
CA PRO A 63 2.07 -8.21 15.39
C PRO A 63 3.34 -9.01 15.74
N GLY A 64 3.48 -10.18 15.14
CA GLY A 64 4.68 -10.99 15.22
C GLY A 64 5.52 -10.82 13.97
N ARG A 65 6.66 -10.12 14.11
CA ARG A 65 7.87 -10.23 13.25
C ARG A 65 7.75 -9.46 11.92
N SER A 66 8.35 -8.29 11.70
CA SER A 66 9.75 -7.89 11.94
C SER A 66 9.80 -6.36 11.74
N ALA A 67 10.52 -5.53 12.50
CA ALA A 67 11.84 -5.73 13.07
C ALA A 67 12.03 -4.84 14.32
N PRO A 68 12.70 -5.34 15.37
CA PRO A 68 13.43 -4.48 16.28
C PRO A 68 14.71 -4.02 15.57
N ALA A 69 14.68 -2.87 14.89
CA ALA A 69 15.91 -2.14 14.65
C ALA A 69 16.33 -1.54 16.00
N ASN A 70 17.13 -2.33 16.72
CA ASN A 70 17.79 -2.02 17.99
C ASN A 70 17.77 -0.53 18.39
N PRO A 71 17.14 -0.15 19.50
CA PRO A 71 17.58 1.05 20.21
C PRO A 71 18.98 0.78 20.77
N ALA A 72 19.94 1.63 20.39
CA ALA A 72 21.27 1.66 20.97
C ALA A 72 21.22 1.73 22.51
N PRO A 73 22.25 1.20 23.20
CA PRO A 73 22.73 1.92 24.37
C PRO A 73 24.21 2.30 24.25
N ALA A 74 24.47 3.55 24.61
CA ALA A 74 25.77 4.14 24.82
C ALA A 74 26.55 3.45 25.95
N ALA A 75 27.85 3.22 25.75
CA ALA A 75 28.91 3.19 26.78
C ALA A 75 30.24 2.91 26.04
N ALA A 76 31.09 3.88 25.68
CA ALA A 76 32.00 4.57 26.60
C ALA A 76 32.61 3.65 27.67
N THR A 77 33.68 2.95 27.32
CA THR A 77 34.74 2.59 28.27
C THR A 77 36.08 2.79 27.58
N VAL A 78 36.68 3.92 27.95
CA VAL A 78 38.09 4.24 27.87
C VAL A 78 38.91 3.12 28.53
N ILE A 79 39.93 2.62 27.84
CA ILE A 79 41.01 1.81 28.45
C ILE A 79 42.30 2.64 28.35
N PRO A 80 42.90 3.07 29.47
CA PRO A 80 44.27 3.54 29.50
C PRO A 80 45.23 2.37 29.75
N ALA A 81 46.30 2.30 28.97
CA ALA A 81 47.56 1.63 29.30
C ALA A 81 48.71 2.32 28.54
#